data_AF-A0A847MJQ5-F1
#
_entry.id   AF-A0A847MJQ5-F1
#
_cell.length_a   1.000
_cell.length_b   1.000
_cell.length_c   1.000
_cell.angle_alpha   90.00
_cell.angle_beta   90.00
_cell.angle_gamma   90.00
#
_symmetry.space_group_name_H-M   'P 1'
#
loop_
_entity.id
_entity.type
_entity.pdbx_description
1 polymer ?
#
loop_
_entity_poly.entity_id
_entity_poly.type
_entity_poly.pdbx_seq_one_letter_code
_entity_poly.pdbx_strand_id
1 'polypeptide(L)'
;PWAVYSGTANKNEYAMSVIAWGNGTGEASYGMVSILATNNPEKGTGASNWGRYSSEKHDELLSQITSEFDDAKREELMREAAVVVTDEVGIIPLFHYKNIWAAKKGLVVKPISSDRTIPMMVTKE
;
A
#
# COMPACT_ATOMS: atom_id res chain seq x y z
N PRO A 1 -2.38 -9.70 -19.42
CA PRO A 1 -2.07 -8.24 -19.42
C PRO A 1 -1.31 -7.78 -18.16
N TRP A 2 -1.80 -8.09 -16.94
CA TRP A 2 -1.12 -7.70 -15.69
C TRP A 2 0.28 -8.28 -15.52
N ALA A 3 0.42 -9.61 -15.62
CA ALA A 3 1.70 -10.29 -15.37
C ALA A 3 2.85 -9.80 -16.27
N VAL A 4 2.53 -9.35 -17.49
CA VAL A 4 3.50 -8.75 -18.41
C VAL A 4 3.90 -7.34 -17.93
N TYR A 5 2.90 -6.49 -17.65
CA TYR A 5 3.12 -5.13 -17.17
C TYR A 5 3.88 -5.08 -15.84
N SER A 6 3.45 -5.85 -14.83
CA SER A 6 4.03 -5.80 -13.49
C SER A 6 5.48 -6.26 -13.45
N GLY A 7 5.85 -7.24 -14.29
CA GLY A 7 7.24 -7.70 -14.40
C GLY A 7 8.17 -6.62 -14.92
N THR A 8 7.76 -5.93 -15.99
CA THR A 8 8.49 -4.81 -16.59
C THR A 8 8.49 -3.57 -15.68
N ALA A 9 7.37 -3.24 -15.03
CA ALA A 9 7.28 -2.14 -14.08
C ALA A 9 8.19 -2.33 -12.87
N ASN A 10 8.26 -3.55 -12.31
CA ASN A 10 9.13 -3.84 -11.18
C ASN A 10 10.63 -3.69 -11.51
N LYS A 11 10.99 -3.99 -12.76
CA LYS A 11 12.34 -3.73 -13.30
C LYS A 11 12.61 -2.25 -13.59
N ASN A 12 11.62 -1.37 -13.37
CA ASN A 12 11.69 0.08 -13.63
C ASN A 12 12.01 0.42 -15.10
N GLU A 13 11.52 -0.40 -16.04
CA GLU A 13 11.74 -0.19 -17.49
C GLU A 13 10.80 0.86 -18.10
N TYR A 14 9.80 1.35 -17.35
CA TYR A 14 8.90 2.41 -17.78
C TYR A 14 9.30 3.77 -17.18
N ALA A 15 9.25 4.83 -17.99
CA ALA A 15 9.44 6.20 -17.50
C ALA A 15 8.38 6.62 -16.47
N MET A 16 7.16 6.09 -16.59
CA MET A 16 6.09 6.23 -15.62
C MET A 16 5.43 4.88 -15.42
N SER A 17 5.17 4.51 -14.17
CA SER A 17 4.39 3.32 -13.82
C SER A 17 3.19 3.71 -12.97
N VAL A 18 2.09 3.01 -13.18
CA VAL A 18 0.88 3.07 -12.37
C VAL A 18 0.84 1.84 -11.47
N ILE A 19 0.65 2.06 -10.18
CA ILE A 19 0.39 1.02 -9.20
C ILE A 19 -0.91 1.35 -8.46
N ALA A 20 -1.69 0.31 -8.17
CA ALA A 20 -2.80 0.37 -7.23
C ALA A 20 -2.46 -0.53 -6.06
N TRP A 21 -2.80 -0.09 -4.85
CA TRP A 21 -2.55 -0.85 -3.64
C TRP A 21 -3.78 -0.90 -2.77
N GLY A 22 -4.12 -2.11 -2.35
CA GLY A 22 -5.18 -2.32 -1.38
C GLY A 22 -4.61 -2.66 -0.02
N ASN A 23 -5.22 -2.10 1.01
CA ASN A 23 -4.79 -2.32 2.38
C ASN A 23 -5.42 -3.60 2.93
N GLY A 24 -4.71 -4.72 2.75
CA GLY A 24 -5.17 -6.01 3.21
C GLY A 24 -5.14 -6.19 4.73
N THR A 25 -4.27 -5.46 5.43
CA THR A 25 -4.03 -5.59 6.88
C THR A 25 -4.84 -4.61 7.72
N GLY A 26 -5.38 -3.55 7.11
CA GLY A 26 -6.06 -2.45 7.81
C GLY A 26 -5.10 -1.46 8.47
N GLU A 27 -3.79 -1.55 8.19
CA GLU A 27 -2.75 -0.77 8.86
C GLU A 27 -1.93 0.02 7.82
N ALA A 28 -1.57 1.27 8.13
CA ALA A 28 -1.09 2.22 7.11
C ALA A 28 0.34 1.93 6.62
N SER A 29 1.25 1.43 7.47
CA SER A 29 2.66 1.23 7.07
C SER A 29 2.83 0.13 6.02
N TYR A 30 1.89 -0.82 5.90
CA TYR A 30 1.93 -1.87 4.88
C TYR A 30 2.20 -1.34 3.46
N GLY A 31 1.47 -0.30 3.05
CA GLY A 31 1.66 0.34 1.75
C GLY A 31 2.95 1.17 1.68
N MET A 32 3.27 1.88 2.77
CA MET A 32 4.46 2.72 2.83
C MET A 32 5.74 1.91 2.70
N VAL A 33 5.85 0.78 3.43
CA VAL A 33 7.02 -0.12 3.36
C VAL A 33 7.15 -0.78 1.99
N SER A 34 6.03 -1.13 1.35
CA SER A 34 6.06 -1.89 0.10
C SER A 34 6.32 -1.01 -1.12
N ILE A 35 5.77 0.20 -1.15
CA ILE A 35 5.73 1.07 -2.34
C ILE A 35 6.56 2.35 -2.18
N LEU A 36 6.63 2.92 -0.99
CA LEU A 36 7.18 4.25 -0.75
C LEU A 36 8.55 4.22 -0.04
N ALA A 37 8.94 3.09 0.56
CA ALA A 37 10.29 2.90 1.07
C ALA A 37 11.30 2.78 -0.08
N THR A 38 12.55 3.20 0.18
CA THR A 38 13.64 2.96 -0.76
C THR A 38 13.75 1.46 -1.07
N ASN A 39 13.92 1.11 -2.35
CA ASN A 39 14.06 -0.29 -2.75
C ASN A 39 15.36 -0.88 -2.17
N ASN A 40 15.22 -1.79 -1.21
CA ASN A 40 16.32 -2.46 -0.56
C ASN A 40 16.00 -3.96 -0.41
N PRO A 41 16.54 -4.81 -1.30
CA PRO A 41 16.32 -6.26 -1.26
C PRO A 41 16.82 -6.93 0.03
N GLU A 42 17.91 -6.44 0.62
CA GLU A 42 18.48 -7.02 1.85
C GLU A 42 17.57 -6.78 3.05
N LYS A 43 16.95 -5.60 3.13
CA LYS A 43 15.96 -5.25 4.16
C LYS A 43 14.55 -5.72 3.83
N GLY A 44 14.30 -6.20 2.60
CA GLY A 44 12.97 -6.59 2.13
C GLY A 44 11.98 -5.42 1.98
N THR A 45 12.47 -4.20 1.74
CA THR A 45 11.66 -2.97 1.65
C THR A 45 11.61 -2.43 0.23
N GLY A 46 10.55 -1.68 -0.09
CA GLY A 46 10.35 -1.06 -1.40
C GLY A 46 10.20 -2.08 -2.54
N ALA A 47 9.80 -3.32 -2.25
CA ALA A 47 9.70 -4.39 -3.25
C ALA A 47 8.72 -4.08 -4.40
N SER A 48 7.77 -3.17 -4.18
CA SER A 48 6.82 -2.66 -5.17
C SER A 48 7.02 -1.18 -5.49
N ASN A 49 8.16 -0.59 -5.10
CA ASN A 49 8.55 0.76 -5.45
C ASN A 49 9.05 0.82 -6.91
N TRP A 50 8.11 0.72 -7.84
CA TRP A 50 8.39 0.68 -9.28
C TRP A 50 8.86 2.02 -9.84
N GLY A 51 8.57 3.13 -9.15
CA GLY A 51 9.04 4.47 -9.50
C GLY A 51 10.45 4.78 -8.99
N ARG A 52 11.03 3.92 -8.14
CA ARG A 52 12.35 4.10 -7.52
C ARG A 52 12.48 5.41 -6.71
N TYR A 53 11.38 5.87 -6.13
CA TYR A 53 11.41 6.96 -5.15
C TYR A 53 12.29 6.56 -3.96
N SER A 54 13.05 7.51 -3.41
CA SER A 54 13.94 7.26 -2.27
C SER A 54 14.03 8.52 -1.44
N SER A 55 13.84 8.38 -0.13
CA SER A 55 13.85 9.49 0.81
C SER A 55 14.39 9.02 2.15
N GLU A 56 15.53 9.58 2.55
CA GLU A 56 16.18 9.26 3.83
C GLU A 56 15.25 9.59 4.99
N LYS A 57 14.60 10.76 4.95
CA LYS A 57 13.65 11.18 5.98
C LYS A 57 12.47 10.22 6.10
N HIS A 58 11.89 9.81 4.97
CA HIS A 58 10.78 8.85 4.98
C HIS A 58 11.22 7.47 5.52
N ASP A 59 12.39 6.98 5.12
CA ASP A 59 12.90 5.68 5.57
C ASP A 59 13.23 5.68 7.08
N GLU A 60 13.73 6.79 7.62
CA GLU A 60 13.93 6.98 9.07
C GLU A 60 12.60 6.94 9.84
N LEU A 61 11.58 7.62 9.33
CA LEU A 61 10.23 7.59 9.92
C LEU A 61 9.66 6.17 9.88
N LEU A 62 9.82 5.43 8.78
CA LEU A 62 9.38 4.04 8.68
C LEU A 62 10.08 3.11 9.69
N SER A 63 11.37 3.30 9.93
CA SER A 63 12.10 2.56 10.96
C SER A 63 11.49 2.79 12.35
N GLN A 64 11.13 4.04 12.66
CA GLN A 64 10.46 4.39 13.93
C GLN A 64 9.04 3.80 13.98
N ILE A 65 8.25 3.92 12.91
CA ILE A 65 6.88 3.41 12.83
C ILE A 65 6.82 1.90 13.06
N THR A 66 7.79 1.14 12.53
CA THR A 66 7.83 -0.32 12.64
C THR A 66 8.30 -0.82 14.00
N SER A 67 8.91 0.05 14.82
CA SER A 67 9.40 -0.25 16.16
C SER A 67 8.61 0.43 17.29
N GLU A 68 7.63 1.27 16.95
CA GLU A 68 6.76 1.96 17.91
C GLU A 68 5.54 1.11 18.27
N PHE A 69 5.26 1.01 19.57
CA PHE A 69 4.17 0.21 20.12
C PHE A 69 3.04 1.06 20.72
N ASP A 70 3.28 2.35 20.98
CA ASP A 70 2.22 3.29 21.35
C ASP A 70 1.44 3.74 20.12
N ASP A 71 0.15 3.45 20.10
CA ASP A 71 -0.70 3.69 18.93
C ASP A 71 -0.77 5.18 18.54
N ALA A 72 -0.86 6.08 19.52
CA ALA A 72 -0.99 7.52 19.26
C ALA A 72 0.30 8.10 18.68
N LYS A 73 1.45 7.71 19.23
CA LYS A 73 2.76 8.12 18.73
C LYS A 73 3.04 7.51 17.35
N ARG A 74 2.65 6.26 17.14
CA ARG A 74 2.78 5.58 15.86
C ARG A 74 1.94 6.25 14.77
N GLU A 75 0.72 6.66 15.10
CA GLU A 75 -0.14 7.43 14.18
C GLU A 75 0.49 8.76 13.78
N GLU A 76 1.06 9.50 14.73
CA GLU A 76 1.71 10.78 14.44
C GLU A 76 2.91 10.61 13.50
N LEU A 77 3.76 9.61 13.74
CA LEU A 77 4.87 9.29 12.86
C LEU A 77 4.38 8.93 11.44
N MET A 78 3.30 8.16 11.31
CA MET A 78 2.70 7.83 10.02
C MET A 78 2.16 9.07 9.30
N ARG A 79 1.56 10.02 10.03
CA ARG A 79 1.09 11.29 9.48
C ARG A 79 2.27 12.11 8.94
N GLU A 80 3.36 12.20 9.70
CA GLU A 80 4.58 12.88 9.23
C GLU A 80 5.15 12.20 7.98
N ALA A 81 5.25 10.87 7.97
CA ALA A 81 5.74 10.12 6.82
C ALA A 81 4.90 10.37 5.55
N ALA A 82 3.57 10.45 5.70
CA ALA A 82 2.67 10.76 4.59
C ALA A 82 2.88 12.20 4.07
N VAL A 83 3.14 13.17 4.95
CA VAL A 83 3.47 14.55 4.56
C VAL A 83 4.77 14.59 3.77
N VAL A 84 5.84 13.91 4.24
CA VAL A 84 7.13 13.85 3.55
C VAL A 84 6.97 13.34 2.11
N VAL A 85 6.28 12.21 1.93
CA VAL A 85 6.05 11.64 0.59
C VAL A 85 5.25 12.59 -0.30
N THR A 86 4.29 13.32 0.27
CA THR A 86 3.45 14.27 -0.45
C THR A 86 4.26 15.49 -0.90
N ASP A 87 5.05 16.06 -0.01
CA ASP A 87 5.88 17.25 -0.27
C ASP A 87 7.00 16.95 -1.28
N GLU A 88 7.56 15.74 -1.22
CA GLU A 88 8.59 15.26 -2.15
C GLU A 88 8.01 14.73 -3.47
N VAL A 89 6.68 14.65 -3.60
CA VAL A 89 5.98 14.12 -4.77
C VAL A 89 6.45 12.69 -5.10
N GLY A 90 6.64 11.86 -4.07
CA GLY A 90 7.12 10.48 -4.23
C GLY A 90 6.17 9.59 -5.03
N ILE A 91 4.89 9.96 -5.08
CA ILE A 91 3.88 9.38 -5.96
C ILE A 91 2.86 10.46 -6.35
N ILE A 92 2.21 10.30 -7.50
CA ILE A 92 1.08 11.13 -7.92
C ILE A 92 -0.22 10.38 -7.58
N PRO A 93 -0.99 10.80 -6.56
CA PRO A 93 -2.25 10.14 -6.22
C PRO A 93 -3.29 10.37 -7.33
N LEU A 94 -3.94 9.30 -7.81
CA LEU A 94 -4.99 9.41 -8.82
C LEU A 94 -6.39 9.40 -8.18
N PHE A 95 -6.69 8.39 -7.38
CA PHE A 95 -7.96 8.25 -6.66
C PHE A 95 -7.88 7.18 -5.57
N HIS A 96 -8.78 7.26 -4.59
CA HIS A 96 -9.06 6.17 -3.66
C HIS A 96 -10.23 5.34 -4.21
N TYR A 97 -9.97 4.08 -4.54
CA TYR A 97 -11.01 3.23 -5.13
C TYR A 97 -11.96 2.67 -4.08
N LYS A 98 -13.22 2.55 -4.45
CA LYS A 98 -14.24 1.88 -3.66
C LYS A 98 -14.42 0.47 -4.18
N ASN A 99 -14.25 -0.52 -3.30
CA ASN A 99 -14.52 -1.91 -3.64
C ASN A 99 -16.04 -2.17 -3.69
N ILE A 100 -16.47 -2.88 -4.73
CA ILE A 100 -17.86 -3.29 -4.94
C ILE A 100 -17.88 -4.80 -5.09
N TRP A 101 -18.69 -5.47 -4.27
CA TRP A 101 -18.90 -6.91 -4.35
C TRP A 101 -20.28 -7.20 -4.94
N ALA A 102 -20.30 -7.97 -6.02
CA ALA A 102 -21.52 -8.54 -6.56
C ALA A 102 -21.61 -10.01 -6.15
N ALA A 103 -22.80 -10.44 -5.73
CA ALA A 103 -23.06 -11.80 -5.32
C ALA A 103 -24.23 -12.40 -6.13
N LYS A 104 -24.22 -13.72 -6.28
CA LYS A 104 -25.38 -14.46 -6.83
C LYS A 104 -26.60 -14.23 -5.92
N LYS A 105 -27.80 -14.20 -6.50
CA LYS A 105 -29.06 -14.16 -5.74
C LYS A 105 -29.09 -15.23 -4.63
N GLY A 106 -29.52 -14.83 -3.43
CA GLY A 106 -29.53 -15.67 -2.23
C GLY A 106 -28.20 -15.71 -1.47
N LEU A 107 -27.19 -14.95 -1.91
CA LEU A 107 -25.94 -14.72 -1.19
C LEU A 107 -25.76 -13.23 -0.89
N VAL A 108 -25.27 -12.93 0.30
CA VAL A 108 -24.94 -11.58 0.77
C VAL A 108 -23.44 -11.54 1.10
N VAL A 109 -22.75 -10.55 0.55
CA VAL A 109 -21.34 -10.25 0.89
C VAL A 109 -21.33 -9.09 1.88
N LYS A 110 -20.86 -9.35 3.10
CA LYS A 110 -20.58 -8.33 4.12
C LYS A 110 -19.07 -8.05 4.13
N PRO A 111 -18.61 -6.95 3.51
CA PRO A 111 -17.19 -6.66 3.44
C PRO A 111 -16.62 -6.24 4.79
N ILE A 112 -15.32 -6.46 4.96
CA ILE A 112 -14.52 -5.95 6.08
C ILE A 112 -13.70 -4.74 5.62
N SER A 113 -13.01 -4.04 6.53
CA SER A 113 -12.11 -2.91 6.25
C SER A 113 -10.80 -3.34 5.56
N SER A 114 -10.90 -4.21 4.56
CA SER A 114 -9.83 -4.82 3.79
C SER A 114 -10.32 -4.98 2.35
N ASP A 115 -9.41 -4.94 1.39
CA ASP A 115 -9.69 -5.22 -0.02
C ASP A 115 -9.81 -6.73 -0.32
N ARG A 116 -9.58 -7.58 0.69
CA ARG A 116 -9.65 -9.04 0.56
C ARG A 116 -11.08 -9.52 0.36
N THR A 117 -11.21 -10.63 -0.38
CA THR A 117 -12.44 -11.42 -0.44
C THR A 117 -12.18 -12.77 0.23
N ILE A 118 -12.76 -12.98 1.41
CA ILE A 118 -12.61 -14.22 2.19
C ILE A 118 -13.96 -14.92 2.36
N PRO A 119 -14.00 -16.26 2.53
CA PRO A 119 -15.25 -17.01 2.66
C PRO A 119 -16.18 -16.50 3.76
N MET A 120 -15.63 -16.01 4.86
CA MET A 120 -16.38 -15.48 6.01
C MET A 120 -17.20 -14.22 5.69
N MET A 121 -16.90 -13.52 4.59
CA MET A 121 -17.68 -12.37 4.13
C MET A 121 -18.99 -12.80 3.47
N VAL A 122 -19.16 -14.08 3.11
CA VAL A 122 -20.31 -14.55 2.32
C VAL A 122 -21.28 -15.33 3.21
N THR A 123 -22.54 -14.91 3.22
CA THR A 123 -23.63 -15.59 3.94
C THR A 123 -24.79 -15.85 2.99
N LYS A 124 -25.71 -16.77 3.35
CA LYS A 124 -27.02 -16.82 2.71
C LYS A 124 -27.84 -15.62 3.15
N GLU A 125 -28.67 -15.12 2.26
CA GLU A 125 -29.66 -14.06 2.55
C GLU A 125 -30.66 -14.49 3.64
#